data_AF-A0A0R3L9V1-F1
#
_entry.id   AF-A0A0R3L9V1-F1
#
_cell.length_a   1.000
_cell.length_b   1.000
_cell.length_c   1.000
_cell.angle_alpha   90.00
_cell.angle_beta   90.00
_cell.angle_gamma   90.00
#
_symmetry.space_group_name_H-M   'P 1'
#
loop_
_entity.id
_entity.type
_entity.pdbx_description
1 polymer ?
#
loop_
_entity_poly.entity_id
_entity_poly.type
_entity_poly.pdbx_seq_one_letter_code
_entity_poly.pdbx_strand_id
1 'polypeptide(L)' 'MVTGSARWDLEANKINQYVVGAGYVDDCFVLAANYVIAYSYSAGTTPPVLNKTYLLTIGLRTIGVNSVGF' A
#
# COMPACT_ATOMS: atom_id res chain seq x y z
N MET A 1 10.38 6.62 9.62
CA MET A 1 10.13 7.14 8.25
C MET A 1 8.65 7.09 7.94
N VAL A 2 8.14 8.06 7.21
CA VAL A 2 6.75 8.08 6.71
C VAL A 2 6.80 8.22 5.21
N THR A 3 6.00 7.43 4.49
CA THR A 3 5.95 7.40 3.04
C THR A 3 4.51 7.54 2.56
N GLY A 4 4.33 8.12 1.39
CA GLY A 4 3.02 8.25 0.77
C GLY A 4 3.15 8.21 -0.74
N SER A 5 2.18 7.60 -1.41
CA SER A 5 2.08 7.64 -2.86
C SER A 5 0.62 7.72 -3.28
N ALA A 6 0.39 8.35 -4.44
CA ALA A 6 -0.92 8.41 -5.07
C ALA A 6 -0.74 8.16 -6.57
N ARG A 7 -1.67 7.42 -7.16
CA ARG A 7 -1.68 7.11 -8.59
C ARG A 7 -2.94 7.70 -9.22
N TRP A 8 -2.74 8.63 -10.15
CA TRP A 8 -3.81 9.22 -10.95
C TRP A 8 -3.90 8.52 -12.31
N ASP A 9 -5.11 8.21 -12.76
CA ASP A 9 -5.38 7.72 -14.10
C ASP A 9 -5.83 8.89 -15.00
N LEU A 10 -5.04 9.19 -16.03
CA LEU A 10 -5.29 10.33 -16.92
C LEU A 10 -6.47 10.09 -17.87
N GLU A 11 -6.73 8.84 -18.26
CA GLU A 11 -7.79 8.51 -19.21
C GLU A 11 -9.16 8.53 -18.52
N ALA A 12 -9.24 7.95 -17.32
CA ALA A 12 -10.46 7.98 -16.51
C ALA A 12 -10.63 9.29 -15.71
N ASN A 13 -9.60 10.16 -15.69
CA ASN A 13 -9.50 11.38 -14.90
C ASN A 13 -9.89 11.20 -13.42
N LYS A 14 -9.39 10.13 -12.79
CA LYS A 14 -9.72 9.72 -11.42
C LYS A 14 -8.50 9.13 -10.70
N ILE A 15 -8.53 9.11 -9.36
CA ILE A 15 -7.47 8.45 -8.56
C ILE A 15 -7.67 6.95 -8.51
N ASN A 16 -6.69 6.24 -9.06
CA ASN A 16 -6.63 4.80 -9.12
C ASN A 16 -6.12 4.18 -7.81
N GLN A 17 -5.18 4.83 -7.11
CA GLN A 17 -4.63 4.27 -5.88
C GLN A 17 -4.08 5.33 -4.92
N TYR A 18 -4.17 5.05 -3.62
CA TYR A 18 -3.45 5.74 -2.56
C TYR A 18 -2.70 4.73 -1.69
N VAL A 19 -1.49 5.09 -1.28
CA VAL A 19 -0.71 4.33 -0.30
C VAL A 19 -0.21 5.28 0.76
N VAL A 20 -0.38 4.90 2.02
CA VAL A 20 0.28 5.55 3.14
C VAL A 20 1.05 4.50 3.89
N GLY A 21 2.33 4.75 4.11
CA GLY A 21 3.26 3.86 4.80
C GLY A 21 3.92 4.55 5.98
N ALA A 22 4.16 3.79 7.02
CA ALA A 22 5.02 4.19 8.13
C ALA A 22 6.00 3.06 8.42
N GLY A 23 7.23 3.43 8.73
CA GLY A 23 8.29 2.47 9.03
C GLY A 23 9.15 2.94 10.20
N TYR A 24 9.56 1.98 11.03
CA TYR A 24 10.56 2.14 12.07
C TYR A 24 11.78 1.28 11.72
N VAL A 25 12.96 1.86 11.87
CA VAL A 25 14.24 1.19 11.61
C VAL A 25 15.05 1.25 12.90
N ASP A 26 15.45 0.09 13.36
CA ASP A 26 16.29 -0.13 14.53
C ASP A 26 17.60 -0.84 14.12
N ASP A 27 18.52 -0.97 15.07
CA ASP A 27 19.83 -1.59 14.87
C ASP A 27 19.73 -3.00 14.25
N CYS A 28 18.73 -3.77 14.65
CA CYS A 28 18.58 -5.17 14.23
C CYS A 28 17.26 -5.50 13.54
N PHE A 29 16.28 -4.60 13.57
CA PHE A 29 14.98 -4.86 12.97
C PHE A 29 14.40 -3.66 12.23
N VAL A 30 13.53 -3.94 11.28
CA VAL A 30 12.70 -2.97 10.57
C VAL A 30 11.26 -3.41 10.72
N LEU A 31 10.39 -2.46 11.06
CA LEU A 31 8.95 -2.65 11.09
C LEU A 31 8.33 -1.67 10.11
N ALA A 32 7.46 -2.14 9.22
CA ALA A 32 6.73 -1.29 8.30
C ALA A 32 5.25 -1.67 8.25
N ALA A 33 4.39 -0.66 8.23
CA ALA A 33 2.96 -0.80 8.04
C ALA A 33 2.57 0.04 6.82
N ASN A 34 1.83 -0.55 5.88
CA ASN A 34 1.33 0.12 4.70
C ASN A 34 -0.18 -0.06 4.61
N TYR A 35 -0.88 1.03 4.33
CA TYR A 35 -2.29 1.04 4.01
C TYR A 35 -2.48 1.42 2.55
N VAL A 36 -3.07 0.53 1.78
CA VAL A 36 -3.29 0.68 0.34
C VAL A 36 -4.79 0.74 0.08
N ILE A 37 -5.22 1.80 -0.60
CA ILE A 37 -6.56 1.90 -1.18
C ILE A 37 -6.41 1.87 -2.69
N ALA A 38 -7.00 0.89 -3.36
CA ALA A 38 -7.02 0.79 -4.82
C ALA A 38 -8.46 0.83 -5.34
N TYR A 39 -8.67 1.64 -6.36
CA TYR A 39 -9.93 1.82 -7.08
C TYR A 39 -9.78 1.22 -8.48
N SER A 40 -10.52 0.15 -8.77
CA SER A 40 -10.59 -0.39 -10.13
C SER A 40 -11.76 0.26 -10.87
N TYR A 41 -11.44 1.15 -11.82
CA TYR A 41 -12.40 1.74 -12.73
C TYR A 41 -12.46 0.89 -14.01
N SER A 42 -13.56 0.18 -14.22
CA SER A 42 -13.82 -0.49 -15.49
C SER A 42 -14.50 0.48 -16.46
N ALA A 43 -14.14 0.45 -17.74
CA ALA A 43 -14.81 1.25 -18.76
C ALA A 43 -16.25 0.74 -18.96
N GLY A 44 -17.25 1.49 -18.49
CA GLY A 44 -18.68 1.11 -18.59
C GLY A 44 -19.55 1.69 -17.47
N THR A 45 -20.73 1.09 -17.26
CA THR A 45 -21.72 1.47 -16.21
C THR A 45 -21.49 0.78 -14.85
N THR A 46 -20.43 -0.01 -14.72
CA THR A 46 -20.15 -0.76 -13.49
C THR A 46 -19.58 0.17 -12.40
N PRO A 47 -20.14 0.12 -11.17
CA PRO A 47 -19.58 0.85 -10.04
C PRO A 47 -18.12 0.46 -9.80
N PRO A 48 -17.23 1.43 -9.49
CA PRO A 48 -15.83 1.15 -9.21
C PRO A 48 -15.67 0.22 -8.00
N VAL A 49 -14.78 -0.75 -8.13
CA VAL A 49 -14.50 -1.71 -7.05
C VAL A 49 -13.42 -1.13 -6.14
N LEU A 50 -13.76 -0.99 -4.86
CA LEU A 50 -12.86 -0.49 -3.82
C LEU A 50 -12.17 -1.65 -3.12
N ASN A 51 -10.84 -1.71 -3.24
CA ASN A 51 -10.00 -2.62 -2.46
C ASN A 51 -9.23 -1.84 -1.40
N LYS A 52 -9.21 -2.35 -0.17
CA LYS A 52 -8.43 -1.86 0.95
C LYS A 52 -7.54 -3.00 1.41
N THR A 53 -6.23 -2.77 1.40
CA THR A 53 -5.26 -3.77 1.85
C THR A 53 -4.36 -3.15 2.90
N TYR A 54 -4.16 -3.87 4.00
CA TYR A 54 -3.21 -3.52 5.04
C TYR A 54 -2.06 -4.51 4.95
N LEU A 55 -0.84 -3.99 4.83
CA LEU A 55 0.37 -4.80 4.85
C LEU A 55 1.17 -4.48 6.11
N LEU A 56 1.51 -5.54 6.85
CA LEU A 56 2.46 -5.49 7.95
C LEU A 56 3.72 -6.25 7.55
N THR A 57 4.88 -5.60 7.64
CA THR A 57 6.19 -6.16 7.31
C THR A 57 7.11 -6.07 8.50
N ILE A 58 7.76 -7.17 8.83
CA ILE A 58 8.85 -7.24 9.81
C ILE A 58 10.11 -7.79 9.15
N GLY A 59 11.23 -7.10 9.33
CA GLY A 59 12.54 -7.52 8.87
C GLY A 59 13.52 -7.63 10.03
N LEU A 60 14.20 -8.76 10.17
CA LEU A 60 15.33 -8.93 11.09
C LEU A 60 16.61 -9.03 10.27
N ARG A 61 17.65 -8.27 10.65
CA ARG A 61 18.92 -8.16 9.92
C ARG A 61 19.57 -9.52 9.61
N THR A 62 19.35 -10.54 10.43
CA THR A 62 19.95 -11.89 10.30
C THR A 62 18.99 -13.00 9.91
N ILE A 63 17.67 -12.81 10.04
CA ILE A 63 16.67 -13.87 9.80
C ILE A 63 15.87 -13.61 8.52
N GLY A 64 15.80 -12.35 8.06
CA GLY A 64 15.12 -11.97 6.82
C GLY A 64 13.83 -11.19 7.05
N VAL A 65 13.09 -10.99 5.97
CA VAL A 65 11.89 -10.13 5.91
C VAL A 65 10.65 -10.97 5.68
N ASN A 66 9.64 -10.77 6.52
CA ASN A 66 8.33 -11.41 6.42
C ASN A 66 7.24 -10.33 6.30
N SER A 67 6.24 -10.57 5.47
CA SER A 67 5.11 -9.66 5.27
C SER A 67 3.79 -10.41 5.25
N VAL A 68 2.76 -9.84 5.87
CA VAL A 68 1.39 -10.35 5.84
C VAL A 68 0.46 -9.25 5.36
N GLY A 69 -0.48 -9.59 4.48
CA GLY A 69 -1.50 -8.69 3.94
C GLY A 69 -2.90 -9.15 4.31
N PHE A 70 -3.79 -8.22 4.65
CA PHE A 70 -5.21 -8.45 4.92
C PHE A 70 -6.08 -7.42 4.18
#